data_AF-A0A9Q1G221-F1
#
_entry.id   AF-A0A9Q1G221-F1
#
_cell.length_a   1.000
_cell.length_b   1.000
_cell.length_c   1.000
_cell.angle_alpha   90.00
_cell.angle_beta   90.00
_cell.angle_gamma   90.00
#
_symmetry.space_group_name_H-M   'P 1'
#
loop_
_entity.id
_entity.type
_entity.pdbx_description
1 polymer ?
#
loop_
_entity_poly.entity_id
_entity_poly.type
_entity_poly.pdbx_seq_one_letter_code
_entity_poly.pdbx_strand_id
1 'polypeptide(L)'
;MKWLIVVLACAALSEGLNRVPLKRFKSMREELRERGIHLPYSDPALKYLPYHTSTFASSGSELMNNYADRTASPPQNTYYGAISIGTPPKSFQVLFDTGSSNLWVDSSYCSNQACILMQHVRLLAMALAL
;
A
#
# COMPACT_ATOMS: atom_id res chain seq x y z
N MET A 1 44.40 11.18 18.95
CA MET A 1 43.89 11.72 17.67
C MET A 1 43.18 10.67 16.81
N LYS A 2 43.75 9.47 16.58
CA LYS A 2 43.10 8.39 15.79
C LYS A 2 41.70 7.99 16.28
N TRP A 3 41.51 7.85 17.59
CA TRP A 3 40.21 7.53 18.20
C TRP A 3 39.13 8.59 17.95
N LEU A 4 39.52 9.85 17.83
CA LEU A 4 38.60 10.97 17.56
C LEU A 4 38.00 10.87 16.16
N ILE A 5 38.80 10.44 15.17
CA ILE A 5 38.36 10.20 13.79
C ILE A 5 37.38 9.02 13.74
N VAL A 6 37.66 7.95 14.49
CA VAL A 6 36.77 6.77 14.57
C VAL A 6 35.42 7.14 15.19
N VAL A 7 35.41 7.93 16.27
CA VAL A 7 34.18 8.38 16.94
C VAL A 7 33.34 9.27 16.02
N LEU A 8 33.97 10.22 15.31
CA LEU A 8 33.29 11.08 14.33
C LEU A 8 32.70 10.29 13.15
N ALA A 9 33.42 9.28 12.65
CA ALA A 9 32.92 8.39 11.60
C ALA A 9 31.71 7.57 12.08
N CYS A 10 31.75 7.02 13.31
CA CYS A 10 30.63 6.31 13.89
C CYS A 10 29.41 7.20 14.14
N ALA A 11 29.61 8.46 14.56
CA ALA A 11 28.53 9.42 14.74
C ALA A 11 27.86 9.76 13.41
N ALA A 12 28.64 10.05 12.36
CA ALA A 12 28.12 10.32 11.02
C ALA A 12 27.36 9.12 10.42
N LEU A 13 27.78 7.89 10.74
CA LEU A 13 27.10 6.65 10.33
C LEU A 13 25.85 6.32 11.16
N SER A 14 25.66 6.99 12.32
CA SER A 14 24.49 6.78 13.18
C SER A 14 23.26 7.59 12.75
N GLU A 15 23.46 8.61 11.93
CA GLU A 15 22.41 9.43 11.33
C GLU A 15 21.92 8.76 10.04
N GLY A 16 20.65 8.34 9.98
CA GLY A 16 20.09 7.74 8.75
C GLY A 16 18.93 6.76 8.95
N LEU A 17 18.58 6.41 10.19
CA LEU A 17 17.46 5.49 10.47
C LEU A 17 16.13 6.25 10.62
N ASN A 18 15.54 6.65 9.50
CA ASN A 18 14.17 7.14 9.45
C ASN A 18 13.18 5.97 9.41
N ARG A 19 12.60 5.62 10.55
CA ARG A 19 11.62 4.53 10.65
C ARG A 19 10.20 5.07 10.63
N VAL A 20 9.38 4.52 9.73
CA VAL A 20 7.94 4.78 9.72
C VAL A 20 7.20 3.58 10.31
N PRO A 21 6.50 3.73 11.46
CA PRO A 21 5.74 2.63 12.04
C PRO A 21 4.51 2.30 11.18
N LEU A 22 4.29 1.02 10.92
CA LEU A 22 3.12 0.52 10.20
C LEU A 22 2.06 0.00 11.16
N LYS A 23 0.81 0.30 10.88
CA LYS A 23 -0.38 -0.21 11.57
C LYS A 23 -1.14 -1.13 10.62
N ARG A 24 -1.59 -2.27 11.14
CA ARG A 24 -2.43 -3.21 10.40
C ARG A 24 -3.90 -2.80 10.53
N PHE A 25 -4.60 -2.78 9.41
CA PHE A 25 -6.03 -2.56 9.28
C PHE A 25 -6.73 -3.85 8.82
N LYS A 26 -8.03 -3.94 9.07
CA LYS A 26 -8.83 -5.01 8.48
C LYS A 26 -8.94 -4.76 6.99
N SER A 27 -8.86 -5.82 6.19
CA SER A 27 -9.14 -5.68 4.76
C SER A 27 -10.63 -5.43 4.54
N MET A 28 -11.00 -4.76 3.45
CA MET A 28 -12.41 -4.58 3.08
C MET A 28 -13.16 -5.93 3.02
N ARG A 29 -12.50 -7.00 2.54
CA ARG A 29 -13.07 -8.36 2.50
C ARG A 29 -13.30 -8.94 3.89
N GLU A 30 -12.40 -8.66 4.84
CA GLU A 30 -12.52 -9.06 6.23
C GLU A 30 -13.66 -8.32 6.92
N GLU A 31 -13.78 -7.00 6.73
CA GLU A 31 -14.90 -6.22 7.26
C GLU A 31 -16.25 -6.68 6.71
N LEU A 32 -16.33 -6.97 5.40
CA LEU A 32 -17.56 -7.47 4.79
C LEU A 32 -17.93 -8.85 5.33
N ARG A 33 -16.95 -9.74 5.50
CA ARG A 33 -17.17 -11.07 6.08
C ARG A 33 -17.67 -10.97 7.52
N GLU A 34 -17.14 -10.06 8.32
CA GLU A 34 -17.63 -9.82 9.69
C GLU A 34 -19.06 -9.30 9.71
N ARG A 35 -19.49 -8.55 8.69
CA ARG A 35 -20.88 -8.12 8.51
C ARG A 35 -21.79 -9.22 7.93
N GLY A 36 -21.29 -10.44 7.74
CA GLY A 36 -22.03 -11.56 7.15
C GLY A 36 -22.16 -11.49 5.63
N ILE A 37 -21.46 -10.56 4.98
CA ILE A 37 -21.48 -10.40 3.52
C ILE A 37 -20.34 -11.25 2.93
N HIS A 38 -20.70 -12.38 2.35
CA HIS A 38 -19.78 -13.26 1.64
C HIS A 38 -19.71 -12.90 0.17
N LEU A 39 -18.60 -12.28 -0.25
CA LEU A 39 -18.35 -12.02 -1.67
C LEU A 39 -17.84 -13.28 -2.37
N PRO A 40 -18.39 -13.66 -3.53
CA PRO A 40 -17.82 -14.73 -4.33
C PRO A 40 -16.38 -14.39 -4.72
N TYR A 41 -15.54 -15.43 -4.85
CA TYR A 41 -14.21 -15.25 -5.39
C TYR A 41 -14.32 -14.99 -6.89
N SER A 42 -13.78 -13.85 -7.33
CA SER A 42 -13.64 -13.51 -8.74
C SER A 42 -12.17 -13.22 -8.98
N ASP A 43 -11.58 -13.90 -9.96
CA ASP A 43 -10.19 -13.69 -10.34
C ASP A 43 -10.02 -12.25 -10.88
N PRO A 44 -9.21 -11.39 -10.23
CA PRO A 44 -8.97 -10.03 -10.69
C PRO A 44 -8.33 -9.98 -12.08
N ALA A 45 -7.58 -11.03 -12.47
CA ALA A 45 -6.93 -11.12 -13.77
C ALA A 45 -7.94 -11.16 -14.93
N LEU A 46 -9.17 -11.60 -14.67
CA LEU A 46 -10.24 -11.60 -15.68
C LEU A 46 -10.59 -10.19 -16.17
N LYS A 47 -10.34 -9.13 -15.37
CA LYS A 47 -10.54 -7.74 -15.80
C LYS A 47 -9.60 -7.33 -16.94
N TYR A 48 -8.43 -7.96 -17.02
CA TYR A 48 -7.43 -7.71 -18.04
C TYR A 48 -7.57 -8.64 -19.25
N LEU A 49 -8.50 -9.60 -19.20
CA LEU A 49 -8.78 -10.47 -20.33
C LEU A 49 -9.58 -9.70 -21.39
N PRO A 50 -9.11 -9.62 -22.64
CA PRO A 50 -9.89 -9.05 -23.72
C PRO A 50 -11.20 -9.81 -23.89
N TYR A 51 -12.29 -9.11 -24.18
CA TYR A 51 -13.66 -9.62 -24.27
C TYR A 51 -13.90 -10.65 -25.42
N HIS A 52 -12.88 -11.34 -25.94
CA HIS A 52 -13.06 -12.25 -27.09
C HIS A 52 -12.15 -13.49 -27.18
N THR A 53 -11.45 -13.91 -26.13
CA THR A 53 -10.61 -15.13 -26.22
C THR A 53 -10.70 -16.00 -24.97
N SER A 54 -11.84 -16.64 -24.77
CA SER A 54 -12.03 -17.67 -23.73
C SER A 54 -11.34 -19.02 -24.02
N THR A 55 -10.44 -19.11 -24.99
CA THR A 55 -9.91 -20.42 -25.46
C THR A 55 -8.41 -20.63 -25.25
N PHE A 56 -7.59 -19.64 -24.83
CA PHE A 56 -6.12 -19.83 -24.86
C PHE A 56 -5.31 -19.10 -23.78
N ALA A 57 -5.76 -19.07 -22.52
CA ALA A 57 -4.99 -18.51 -21.40
C ALA A 57 -4.34 -19.59 -20.50
N SER A 58 -4.04 -20.78 -21.05
CA SER A 58 -3.41 -21.90 -20.33
C SER A 58 -1.92 -22.09 -20.69
N SER A 59 -1.20 -21.03 -21.01
CA SER A 59 0.24 -21.16 -21.26
C SER A 59 1.02 -19.92 -20.84
N GLY A 60 1.79 -20.07 -19.76
CA GLY A 60 3.07 -19.40 -19.60
C GLY A 60 3.04 -17.94 -19.16
N SER A 61 2.76 -17.71 -17.89
CA SER A 61 3.57 -16.83 -17.04
C SER A 61 3.16 -17.06 -15.60
N GLU A 62 4.13 -17.18 -14.71
CA GLU A 62 3.92 -17.14 -13.26
C GLU A 62 3.37 -15.76 -12.91
N LEU A 63 2.06 -15.59 -13.03
CA LEU A 63 1.38 -14.36 -12.68
C LEU A 63 1.47 -14.20 -11.17
N MET A 64 2.08 -13.09 -10.74
CA MET A 64 2.12 -12.62 -9.35
C MET A 64 0.71 -12.68 -8.74
N ASN A 65 0.44 -13.73 -7.97
CA ASN A 65 -0.78 -13.95 -7.18
C ASN A 65 -0.81 -13.01 -5.95
N ASN A 66 -0.62 -11.71 -6.18
CA ASN A 66 -0.45 -10.72 -5.11
C ASN A 66 -1.77 -10.12 -4.61
N TYR A 67 -2.92 -10.48 -5.17
CA TYR A 67 -4.14 -9.71 -4.85
C TYR A 67 -5.41 -10.48 -4.56
N ALA A 68 -5.48 -11.79 -4.77
CA ALA A 68 -6.68 -12.52 -4.37
C ALA A 68 -6.38 -13.99 -4.08
N ASP A 69 -6.58 -14.35 -2.81
CA ASP A 69 -7.00 -15.67 -2.36
C ASP A 69 -6.07 -16.85 -2.69
N ARG A 70 -5.12 -17.07 -1.79
CA ARG A 70 -5.00 -18.41 -1.23
C ARG A 70 -5.19 -18.23 0.27
N THR A 71 -6.02 -19.05 0.88
CA THR A 71 -6.34 -19.15 2.32
C THR A 71 -5.13 -19.36 3.26
N ALA A 72 -3.92 -19.09 2.78
CA ALA A 72 -2.63 -19.13 3.46
C ALA A 72 -1.82 -17.82 3.35
N SER A 73 -2.19 -16.87 2.48
CA SER A 73 -1.45 -15.61 2.28
C SER A 73 -2.11 -14.46 3.07
N PRO A 74 -1.37 -13.71 3.91
CA PRO A 74 -1.90 -12.52 4.56
C PRO A 74 -2.43 -11.53 3.51
N PRO A 75 -3.51 -10.80 3.79
CA PRO A 75 -4.00 -9.76 2.88
C PRO A 75 -2.89 -8.71 2.69
N GLN A 76 -2.27 -8.75 1.50
CA GLN A 76 -1.32 -7.75 1.05
C GLN A 76 -2.12 -6.44 0.89
N ASN A 77 -1.61 -5.33 1.42
CA ASN A 77 -2.28 -4.01 1.48
C ASN A 77 -3.16 -3.77 2.71
N THR A 78 -2.81 -4.37 3.85
CA THR A 78 -3.44 -4.06 5.14
C THR A 78 -2.55 -3.27 6.08
N TYR A 79 -1.31 -2.96 5.70
CA TYR A 79 -0.38 -2.20 6.53
C TYR A 79 -0.23 -0.77 5.99
N TYR A 80 -0.51 0.20 6.86
CA TYR A 80 -0.47 1.62 6.53
C TYR A 80 0.43 2.33 7.53
N GLY A 81 1.18 3.34 7.10
CA GLY A 81 1.87 4.24 8.03
C GLY A 81 1.46 5.68 7.78
N ALA A 82 1.84 6.54 8.72
CA ALA A 82 1.46 7.94 8.70
C ALA A 82 2.52 8.80 8.01
N ILE A 83 2.07 9.71 7.15
CA ILE A 83 2.88 10.80 6.60
C ILE A 83 2.21 12.15 6.90
N SER A 84 2.96 13.24 6.77
CA SER A 84 2.45 14.60 6.96
C SER A 84 2.74 15.44 5.72
N ILE A 85 1.74 16.19 5.23
CA ILE A 85 1.85 17.04 4.04
C ILE A 85 1.40 18.46 4.37
N GLY A 86 2.15 19.44 3.88
CA GLY A 86 1.83 20.87 3.93
C GLY A 86 2.28 21.58 5.21
N THR A 87 2.01 22.88 5.25
CA THR A 87 2.25 23.75 6.41
C THR A 87 0.98 24.59 6.66
N PRO A 88 0.25 24.41 7.77
CA PRO A 88 0.52 23.47 8.86
C PRO A 88 0.41 21.99 8.41
N PRO A 89 1.15 21.07 9.04
CA PRO A 89 1.20 19.67 8.62
C PRO A 89 -0.14 18.96 8.84
N LYS A 90 -0.65 18.35 7.77
CA LYS A 90 -1.84 17.47 7.82
C LYS A 90 -1.40 16.01 7.72
N SER A 91 -1.90 15.17 8.62
CA SER A 91 -1.55 13.74 8.64
C SER A 91 -2.42 12.91 7.69
N PHE A 92 -1.80 11.94 7.01
CA PHE A 92 -2.41 11.00 6.08
C PHE A 92 -1.92 9.59 6.42
N GLN A 93 -2.82 8.61 6.44
CA GLN A 93 -2.43 7.20 6.47
C GLN A 93 -2.24 6.74 5.04
N VAL A 94 -1.09 6.17 4.69
CA VAL A 94 -0.79 5.75 3.33
C VAL A 94 -0.33 4.30 3.29
N LEU A 95 -0.69 3.64 2.19
CA LEU A 95 -0.14 2.35 1.82
C LEU A 95 1.23 2.56 1.19
N PHE A 96 2.25 1.89 1.73
CA PHE A 96 3.58 1.87 1.13
C PHE A 96 3.62 0.79 0.05
N ASP A 97 3.58 1.24 -1.20
CA ASP A 97 3.56 0.38 -2.38
C ASP A 97 4.90 0.47 -3.11
N THR A 98 5.58 -0.66 -3.25
CA THR A 98 6.84 -0.77 -4.01
C THR A 98 6.60 -0.96 -5.51
N GLY A 99 5.35 -1.19 -5.92
CA GLY A 99 4.96 -1.41 -7.32
C GLY A 99 4.69 -0.12 -8.11
N SER A 100 4.74 1.05 -7.47
CA SER A 100 4.50 2.36 -8.09
C SER A 100 5.50 3.40 -7.59
N SER A 101 5.61 4.53 -8.30
CA SER A 101 6.57 5.60 -8.02
C SER A 101 5.92 6.93 -7.63
N ASN A 102 4.61 6.97 -7.47
CA ASN A 102 3.85 8.20 -7.26
C ASN A 102 3.30 8.27 -5.83
N LEU A 103 3.14 9.50 -5.34
CA LEU A 103 2.37 9.82 -4.14
C LEU A 103 1.02 10.39 -4.56
N TRP A 104 -0.07 9.76 -4.12
CA TRP A 104 -1.43 10.23 -4.33
C TRP A 104 -2.08 10.53 -2.99
N VAL A 105 -2.85 11.62 -2.92
CA VAL A 105 -3.69 11.96 -1.77
C VAL A 105 -4.99 12.59 -2.27
N ASP A 106 -6.07 12.40 -1.51
CA ASP A 106 -7.35 13.02 -1.83
C ASP A 106 -7.24 14.54 -1.76
N SER A 107 -7.69 15.21 -2.81
CA SER A 107 -7.72 16.66 -2.90
C SER A 107 -8.88 17.24 -2.09
N SER A 108 -8.67 18.41 -1.49
CA SER A 108 -9.76 19.18 -0.84
C SER A 108 -10.85 19.63 -1.82
N TYR A 109 -10.55 19.63 -3.12
CA TYR A 109 -11.50 19.96 -4.17
C TYR A 109 -12.34 18.76 -4.62
N CYS A 110 -12.06 17.55 -4.11
CA CYS A 110 -12.84 16.37 -4.48
C CYS A 110 -14.20 16.36 -3.75
N SER A 111 -15.28 16.49 -4.52
CA SER A 111 -16.67 16.47 -4.03
C SER A 111 -17.42 15.19 -4.37
N ASN A 112 -16.80 14.26 -5.10
CA ASN A 112 -17.44 13.00 -5.47
C ASN A 112 -17.63 12.10 -4.25
N GLN A 113 -18.68 11.26 -4.30
CA GLN A 113 -19.03 10.32 -3.24
C GLN A 113 -17.85 9.41 -2.84
N ALA A 114 -16.98 9.07 -3.79
CA ALA A 114 -15.76 8.31 -3.52
C ALA A 114 -14.87 9.00 -2.48
N CYS A 115 -14.57 10.29 -2.63
CA CYS A 115 -13.70 11.03 -1.70
C CYS A 115 -14.38 11.28 -0.34
N ILE A 116 -15.72 11.40 -0.34
CA ILE A 116 -16.49 11.53 0.90
C ILE A 116 -16.46 10.22 1.69
N LEU A 117 -16.60 9.08 1.01
CA LEU A 117 -16.62 7.75 1.65
C LEU A 117 -15.23 7.19 1.94
N MET A 118 -14.21 7.54 1.15
CA MET A 118 -12.82 7.07 1.31
C MET A 118 -12.02 7.84 2.36
N GLN A 119 -12.67 8.69 3.16
CA GLN A 119 -12.01 9.48 4.21
C GLN A 119 -11.18 8.65 5.21
N HIS A 120 -11.42 7.35 5.30
CA HIS A 120 -10.69 6.39 6.14
C HIS A 120 -9.51 5.68 5.47
N VAL A 121 -9.39 5.67 4.13
CA VAL A 121 -8.33 4.95 3.41
C VAL A 121 -7.69 5.89 2.38
N ARG A 122 -6.65 6.59 2.81
CA ARG A 122 -5.87 7.46 1.92
C ARG A 122 -4.76 6.59 1.28
N LEU A 123 -4.63 6.65 -0.04
CA LEU A 123 -3.91 5.61 -0.81
C LEU A 123 -2.67 6.13 -1.53
N LEU A 124 -1.64 5.27 -1.49
CA LEU A 124 -0.45 5.14 -2.33
C LEU A 124 0.65 6.20 -2.17
N ALA A 125 1.73 5.78 -1.49
CA ALA A 125 3.02 6.45 -1.49
C ALA A 125 4.15 5.43 -1.67
N MET A 126 5.00 5.61 -2.68
CA MET A 126 6.37 5.13 -2.61
C MET A 126 7.10 5.97 -1.56
N ALA A 127 7.42 5.41 -0.38
CA ALA A 127 8.48 5.99 0.43
C ALA A 127 9.81 5.46 -0.11
N LEU A 128 10.38 6.18 -1.08
CA LEU A 128 11.83 6.28 -1.04
C LEU A 128 12.15 7.11 0.20
N ALA A 129 12.68 6.46 1.22
CA ALA A 129 13.46 7.15 2.23
C ALA A 129 14.67 7.74 1.50
N LEU A 130 14.60 9.03 1.17
CA LEU A 130 15.76 9.88 0.94
C LEU A 130 16.05 10.63 2.24
#